data_AF-A0A3B8UBR7-F1
#
_entry.id   AF-A0A3B8UBR7-F1
#
_cell.length_a   1.000
_cell.length_b   1.000
_cell.length_c   1.000
_cell.angle_alpha   90.00
_cell.angle_beta   90.00
_cell.angle_gamma   90.00
#
_symmetry.space_group_name_H-M   'P 1'
#
loop_
_entity.id
_entity.type
_entity.pdbx_description
1 polymer ?
#
loop_
_entity_poly.entity_id
_entity_poly.type
_entity_poly.pdbx_seq_one_letter_code
_entity_poly.pdbx_strand_id
1 'polypeptide(L)'
;MFISLLQHQFRPSAQNSSEIPVTLMMENQEMKVEGAAFLLDGHMKLRFSDFLTTTFIQALQEGKKVSILIDAMQETVEPELFKEKFSMLMKAGYDWNINIQTPLK
;
A
#
# COMPACT_ATOMS: atom_id res chain seq x y z
N MET A 1 -6.26 6.13 0.92
CA MET A 1 -5.81 5.33 -0.26
C MET A 1 -6.22 3.88 -0.03
N PHE A 2 -6.58 3.17 -1.11
CA PHE A 2 -7.01 1.78 -1.04
C PHE A 2 -6.05 0.87 -1.82
N ILE A 3 -6.06 -0.40 -1.49
CA ILE A 3 -5.33 -1.45 -2.20
C ILE A 3 -6.31 -2.60 -2.34
N SER A 4 -6.48 -3.12 -3.55
CA SER A 4 -7.43 -4.22 -3.81
C SER A 4 -6.66 -5.46 -4.19
N LEU A 5 -6.85 -6.54 -3.45
CA LEU A 5 -6.33 -7.85 -3.79
C LEU A 5 -7.41 -8.74 -4.38
N LEU A 6 -7.07 -9.45 -5.45
CA LEU A 6 -8.02 -10.33 -6.14
C LEU A 6 -8.08 -11.75 -5.54
N GLN A 7 -7.08 -12.22 -4.77
CA GLN A 7 -6.97 -13.65 -4.46
C GLN A 7 -6.37 -14.05 -3.09
N HIS A 8 -6.08 -13.14 -2.16
CA HIS A 8 -5.47 -13.52 -0.87
C HIS A 8 -6.28 -13.03 0.34
N GLN A 9 -6.47 -13.93 1.31
CA GLN A 9 -7.01 -13.59 2.63
C GLN A 9 -5.83 -13.20 3.51
N PHE A 10 -5.77 -11.91 3.86
CA PHE A 10 -4.76 -11.41 4.78
C PHE A 10 -4.95 -11.94 6.19
N ARG A 11 -3.84 -12.10 6.92
CA ARG A 11 -3.90 -12.44 8.34
C ARG A 11 -3.95 -11.15 9.16
N PRO A 12 -5.02 -10.95 9.96
CA PRO A 12 -5.05 -9.82 10.88
C PRO A 12 -3.90 -9.89 11.90
N SER A 13 -3.59 -8.75 12.48
CA SER A 13 -2.62 -8.64 13.55
C SER A 13 -3.10 -9.42 14.77
N ALA A 14 -2.17 -9.92 15.58
CA ALA A 14 -2.48 -10.65 16.81
C ALA A 14 -3.26 -9.81 17.84
N GLN A 15 -3.24 -8.49 17.69
CA GLN A 15 -3.83 -7.53 18.62
C GLN A 15 -5.17 -6.97 18.15
N ASN A 16 -5.41 -6.91 16.83
CA ASN A 16 -6.67 -6.39 16.28
C ASN A 16 -7.11 -7.18 15.03
N SER A 17 -8.32 -7.74 15.10
CA SER A 17 -8.93 -8.56 14.05
C SER A 17 -9.18 -7.87 12.71
N SER A 18 -9.07 -6.54 12.64
CA SER A 18 -9.28 -5.75 11.42
C SER A 18 -8.02 -5.09 10.86
N GLU A 19 -6.89 -5.19 11.53
CA GLU A 19 -5.64 -4.53 11.13
C GLU A 19 -4.65 -5.53 10.57
N ILE A 20 -3.90 -5.13 9.56
CA ILE A 20 -2.85 -5.93 8.94
C ILE A 20 -1.55 -5.14 8.98
N PRO A 21 -0.45 -5.75 9.43
CA PRO A 21 0.85 -5.10 9.41
C PRO A 21 1.30 -4.84 7.97
N VAL A 22 1.73 -3.61 7.70
CA VAL A 22 2.26 -3.18 6.40
C VAL A 22 3.61 -2.52 6.61
N THR A 23 4.57 -2.87 5.77
CA THR A 23 5.87 -2.20 5.71
C THR A 23 6.02 -1.52 4.36
N LEU A 24 6.24 -0.21 4.37
CA LEU A 24 6.70 0.53 3.19
C LEU A 24 8.22 0.53 3.18
N MET A 25 8.81 0.08 2.09
CA MET A 25 10.25 0.16 1.85
C MET A 25 10.51 1.15 0.73
N MET A 26 11.26 2.21 1.02
CA MET A 26 11.68 3.19 0.02
C MET A 26 12.98 2.71 -0.66
N GLU A 27 13.31 3.36 -1.78
CA GLU A 27 14.50 3.15 -2.62
C GLU A 27 15.74 2.64 -1.86
N ASN A 28 16.41 1.63 -2.46
CA ASN A 28 17.54 0.87 -1.90
C ASN A 28 17.31 0.14 -0.56
N GLN A 29 16.06 -0.04 -0.11
CA GLN A 29 15.71 -0.76 1.13
C GLN A 29 16.21 -0.08 2.42
N GLU A 30 16.78 1.12 2.34
CA GLU A 30 17.42 1.80 3.48
C GLU A 30 16.40 2.33 4.49
N MET A 31 15.23 2.77 4.00
CA MET A 31 14.18 3.30 4.86
C MET A 31 12.95 2.38 4.84
N LYS A 32 12.65 1.84 6.02
CA LYS A 32 11.46 1.02 6.27
C LYS A 32 10.52 1.78 7.20
N VAL A 33 9.26 1.90 6.81
CA VAL A 33 8.21 2.50 7.62
C VAL A 33 7.14 1.46 7.85
N GLU A 34 6.93 1.10 9.12
CA GLU A 34 5.94 0.13 9.54
C GLU A 34 4.64 0.84 9.96
N GLY A 35 3.52 0.20 9.69
CA GLY A 35 2.22 0.67 10.15
C GLY A 35 1.14 -0.37 9.92
N ALA A 36 -0.11 0.05 10.05
CA ALA A 36 -1.28 -0.79 9.85
C ALA A 36 -2.08 -0.38 8.62
N ALA A 37 -2.60 -1.37 7.92
CA ALA A 37 -3.71 -1.21 6.99
C ALA A 37 -4.97 -1.88 7.56
N PHE A 38 -6.12 -1.28 7.31
CA PHE A 38 -7.41 -1.76 7.80
C PHE A 38 -8.11 -2.56 6.71
N LEU A 39 -8.61 -3.74 7.07
CA LEU A 39 -9.52 -4.52 6.24
C LEU A 39 -10.84 -3.76 6.06
N LEU A 40 -11.31 -3.71 4.82
CA LEU A 40 -12.62 -3.17 4.49
C LEU A 40 -13.59 -4.27 4.06
N ASP A 41 -14.87 -3.92 3.98
CA ASP A 41 -15.95 -4.82 3.59
C ASP A 41 -15.61 -5.62 2.32
N GLY A 42 -15.74 -6.94 2.45
CA GLY A 42 -15.34 -7.93 1.43
C GLY A 42 -13.95 -8.54 1.63
N HIS A 43 -13.20 -8.16 2.67
CA HIS A 43 -11.87 -8.71 3.04
C HIS A 43 -10.77 -8.62 1.96
N MET A 44 -11.04 -7.92 0.86
CA MET A 44 -10.17 -7.84 -0.31
C MET A 44 -9.57 -6.46 -0.50
N LYS A 45 -10.04 -5.46 0.24
CA LYS A 45 -9.53 -4.09 0.17
C LYS A 45 -8.86 -3.71 1.49
N LEU A 46 -7.69 -3.12 1.36
CA LEU A 46 -6.95 -2.52 2.47
C LEU A 46 -6.98 -1.01 2.36
N ARG A 47 -7.25 -0.36 3.50
CA ARG A 47 -7.04 1.07 3.65
C ARG A 47 -5.80 1.30 4.49
N PHE A 48 -4.80 1.98 3.93
CA PHE A 48 -3.66 2.42 4.73
C PHE A 48 -4.10 3.43 5.79
N SER A 49 -3.44 3.40 6.95
CA SER A 49 -3.54 4.50 7.90
C SER A 49 -3.14 5.84 7.23
N ASP A 50 -3.59 6.94 7.81
CA ASP A 50 -3.26 8.27 7.30
C ASP A 50 -1.76 8.53 7.31
N PHE A 51 -1.05 8.00 8.31
CA PHE A 51 0.39 8.02 8.40
C PHE A 51 1.04 7.32 7.20
N LEU A 52 0.72 6.05 6.96
CA LEU A 52 1.27 5.30 5.82
C LEU A 52 0.88 5.93 4.48
N THR A 53 -0.35 6.44 4.35
CA THR A 53 -0.81 7.13 3.14
C THR A 53 0.04 8.36 2.86
N THR A 54 0.28 9.19 3.88
CA THR A 54 1.06 10.43 3.76
C THR A 54 2.50 10.11 3.40
N THR A 55 3.13 9.19 4.13
CA THR A 55 4.50 8.74 3.87
C THR A 55 4.67 8.18 2.46
N PHE A 56 3.73 7.35 2.02
CA PHE A 56 3.74 6.76 0.69
C PHE A 56 3.65 7.82 -0.41
N ILE A 57 2.70 8.76 -0.29
CA ILE A 57 2.50 9.83 -1.28
C ILE A 57 3.74 10.73 -1.32
N GLN A 58 4.28 11.13 -0.16
CA GLN A 58 5.47 11.96 -0.08
C GLN A 58 6.67 11.30 -0.78
N ALA A 59 6.92 10.02 -0.51
CA ALA A 59 8.02 9.30 -1.14
C ALA A 59 7.90 9.27 -2.68
N LEU A 60 6.70 8.99 -3.21
CA LEU A 60 6.49 9.01 -4.66
C LEU A 60 6.60 10.42 -5.25
N GLN A 61 6.16 11.46 -4.54
CA GLN A 61 6.32 12.85 -4.96
C GLN A 61 7.80 13.29 -5.00
N GLU A 62 8.60 12.78 -4.07
CA GLU A 62 10.05 12.97 -4.04
C GLU A 62 10.79 12.17 -5.14
N GLY A 63 10.06 11.38 -5.94
CA GLY A 63 10.64 10.57 -7.00
C GLY A 63 11.25 9.27 -6.50
N LYS A 64 10.93 8.83 -5.28
CA LYS A 64 11.42 7.57 -4.72
C LYS A 64 10.53 6.42 -5.13
N LYS A 65 11.14 5.27 -5.41
CA LYS A 65 10.44 4.00 -5.57
C LYS A 65 9.96 3.48 -4.21
N VAL A 66 8.73 2.97 -4.15
CA VAL A 66 8.14 2.47 -2.89
C VAL A 66 7.64 1.05 -3.07
N SER A 67 8.21 0.12 -2.30
CA SER A 67 7.71 -1.25 -2.17
C SER A 67 6.78 -1.36 -0.97
N ILE A 68 5.60 -1.90 -1.19
CA ILE A 68 4.60 -2.20 -0.19
C ILE A 68 4.73 -3.68 0.14
N LEU A 69 5.08 -4.00 1.38
CA LEU A 69 5.14 -5.36 1.91
C LEU A 69 3.95 -5.61 2.82
N ILE A 70 3.21 -6.67 2.53
CA ILE A 70 2.07 -7.13 3.33
C ILE A 70 2.11 -8.65 3.38
N ASP A 71 2.21 -9.23 4.58
CA ASP A 71 2.46 -10.66 4.77
C ASP A 71 3.66 -11.15 3.91
N ALA A 72 3.44 -12.11 3.00
CA ALA A 72 4.45 -12.62 2.08
C ALA A 72 4.43 -11.92 0.71
N MET A 73 3.62 -10.88 0.52
CA MET A 73 3.40 -10.23 -0.76
C MET A 73 4.18 -8.91 -0.83
N GLN A 74 4.72 -8.62 -2.01
CA GLN A 74 5.39 -7.36 -2.31
C GLN A 74 4.81 -6.79 -3.59
N GLU A 75 4.45 -5.51 -3.55
CA GLU A 75 4.13 -4.73 -4.74
C GLU A 75 5.03 -3.51 -4.77
N THR A 76 5.56 -3.16 -5.93
CA THR A 76 6.43 -1.99 -6.05
C THR A 76 5.83 -0.94 -6.95
N VAL A 77 5.71 0.28 -6.44
CA VAL A 77 5.17 1.42 -7.16
C VAL A 77 6.31 2.31 -7.60
N GLU A 78 6.45 2.44 -8.92
CA GLU A 78 7.40 3.36 -9.54
C GLU A 78 6.86 4.80 -9.49
N PRO A 79 7.70 5.79 -9.17
CA PRO A 79 7.31 7.19 -9.05
C PRO A 79 6.83 7.78 -10.38
N GLU A 80 7.31 7.27 -11.51
CA GLU A 80 6.91 7.70 -12.86
C GLU A 80 5.44 7.38 -13.13
N LEU A 81 4.98 6.20 -12.71
CA LEU A 81 3.59 5.77 -12.80
C LEU A 81 2.67 6.54 -11.85
N PHE A 82 3.24 7.18 -10.83
CA PHE A 82 2.48 7.94 -9.84
C PHE A 82 1.99 9.28 -10.39
N LYS A 83 2.77 10.01 -11.20
CA LYS A 83 2.37 11.34 -11.69
C LYS A 83 1.04 11.31 -12.48
N GLU A 84 0.88 10.32 -13.34
CA GLU A 84 -0.35 10.13 -14.12
C GLU A 84 -1.53 9.69 -13.24
N LYS A 85 -1.30 8.83 -12.24
CA LYS A 85 -2.34 8.32 -11.36
C LYS A 85 -2.74 9.30 -10.25
N PHE A 86 -1.81 10.14 -9.78
CA PHE A 86 -2.02 11.14 -8.73
C PHE A 86 -2.91 12.28 -9.21
N SER A 87 -2.74 12.72 -10.46
CA SER A 87 -3.61 13.74 -11.06
C SER A 87 -5.06 13.25 -11.23
N MET A 88 -5.28 11.93 -11.37
CA MET A 88 -6.60 11.32 -11.32
C MET A 88 -7.14 11.22 -9.88
N LEU A 89 -6.29 10.89 -8.90
CA LEU A 89 -6.61 10.83 -7.46
C LEU A 89 -7.05 12.17 -6.87
N MET A 90 -6.49 13.29 -7.35
CA MET A 90 -6.84 14.62 -6.85
C MET A 90 -8.11 15.20 -7.50
N LYS A 91 -8.54 14.68 -8.66
CA LYS A 91 -9.68 15.21 -9.43
C LYS A 91 -11.02 14.55 -9.12
N ALA A 92 -11.00 13.33 -8.63
CA ALA A 92 -12.16 12.60 -8.15
C ALA A 92 -11.71 11.92 -6.87
N GLY A 93 -12.56 11.80 -5.84
CA GLY A 93 -12.27 11.04 -4.63
C GLY A 93 -12.10 9.55 -4.94
N TYR A 94 -11.05 9.22 -5.68
CA TYR A 94 -10.88 7.99 -6.42
C TYR A 94 -10.25 6.96 -5.48
N ASP A 95 -10.90 5.80 -5.38
CA ASP A 95 -10.31 4.64 -4.77
C ASP A 95 -9.16 4.17 -5.66
N TRP A 96 -7.93 4.51 -5.27
CA TRP A 96 -6.78 3.86 -5.89
C TRP A 96 -6.86 2.37 -5.57
N ASN A 97 -6.74 1.51 -6.58
CA ASN A 97 -6.65 0.07 -6.37
C ASN A 97 -5.25 -0.35 -6.80
N ILE A 98 -4.35 -0.52 -5.83
CA ILE A 98 -3.09 -1.20 -6.06
C ILE A 98 -3.39 -2.70 -6.04
N ASN A 99 -3.13 -3.39 -7.15
CA ASN A 99 -3.25 -4.84 -7.23
C ASN A 99 -1.93 -5.45 -6.75
N ILE A 100 -1.84 -5.84 -5.48
CA ILE A 100 -0.66 -6.58 -5.00
C ILE A 100 -0.67 -7.99 -5.62
N GLN A 101 0.44 -8.43 -6.20
CA GLN A 101 0.53 -9.79 -6.76
C GLN A 101 1.17 -10.77 -5.75
N THR A 102 0.73 -12.03 -5.75
CA THR A 102 1.24 -13.13 -4.88
C THR A 102 2.67 -13.57 -5.28
N PRO A 103 3.48 -14.17 -4.38
CA PRO A 103 4.87 -13.77 -4.19
C PRO A 103 5.93 -14.32 -5.17
N LEU A 104 6.95 -13.48 -5.38
CA LEU A 104 8.39 -13.65 -5.06
C LEU A 104 8.95 -15.09 -5.03
N LYS A 105 9.88 -15.39 -5.95
CA LYS A 105 10.85 -16.49 -5.86
C LYS A 105 12.12 -16.02 -5.16
#